data_AF-A0A1H9FA13-F1
#
_entry.id   AF-A0A1H9FA13-F1
#
_cell.length_a   1.000
_cell.length_b   1.000
_cell.length_c   1.000
_cell.angle_alpha   90.00
_cell.angle_beta   90.00
_cell.angle_gamma   90.00
#
_symmetry.space_group_name_H-M   'P 1'
#
loop_
_entity.id
_entity.type
_entity.pdbx_description
1 polymer ?
#
loop_
_entity_poly.entity_id
_entity_poly.type
_entity_poly.pdbx_seq_one_letter_code
_entity_poly.pdbx_strand_id
1 'polypeptide(L)'
;MMLSSYLCKSQHGVYYFRWPLPKHPQAPRTTIRLSLRTGCPNRASELARYLACCGKSIREDNSLAQLRHEHLRTQVRDYFKQSLERYNEWIARTGGKTRAREVLELEHQSHSDVLEGREDCASDVYLEDHMTRFIDFCTLPGAGSPENADQILHELRKARRDQLEAILGRISDLERLIPSKKRIRLLRGPLRAQKRLLRLWV
;
A
#
# COMPACT_ATOMS: atom_id res chain seq x y z
N MET A 1 18.78 -31.84 35.63
CA MET A 1 18.29 -30.55 35.08
C MET A 1 18.40 -30.60 33.57
N MET A 2 17.29 -30.65 32.84
CA MET A 2 17.32 -30.56 31.37
C MET A 2 17.69 -29.13 30.98
N LEU A 3 18.90 -28.95 30.46
CA LEU A 3 19.32 -27.68 29.89
C LEU A 3 18.36 -27.35 28.73
N SER A 4 17.72 -26.18 28.82
CA SER A 4 16.86 -25.62 27.75
C SER A 4 17.61 -25.73 26.41
N SER A 5 16.94 -26.20 25.35
CA SER A 5 17.52 -26.45 24.02
C SER A 5 18.25 -25.24 23.40
N TYR A 6 18.03 -24.05 23.96
CA TYR A 6 18.61 -22.77 23.55
C TYR A 6 19.81 -22.32 24.40
N LEU A 7 20.33 -23.12 25.33
CA LEU A 7 21.48 -22.78 26.17
C LEU A 7 22.76 -23.49 25.74
N CYS A 8 23.87 -22.74 25.73
CA CYS A 8 25.21 -23.28 25.57
C CYS A 8 26.13 -22.67 26.63
N LYS A 9 26.91 -23.50 27.32
CA LYS A 9 27.90 -23.02 28.32
C LYS A 9 29.25 -22.82 27.65
N SER A 10 29.92 -21.71 27.94
CA SER A 10 31.31 -21.45 27.53
C SER A 10 32.30 -22.11 28.50
N GLN A 11 33.53 -22.30 28.04
CA GLN A 11 34.65 -22.77 28.86
C GLN A 11 34.89 -21.85 30.08
N HIS A 12 34.60 -20.55 29.95
CA HIS A 12 34.71 -19.57 31.04
C HIS A 12 33.49 -19.54 32.00
N GLY A 13 32.63 -20.55 31.96
CA GLY A 13 31.49 -20.67 32.87
C GLY A 13 30.28 -19.78 32.56
N VAL A 14 30.36 -18.92 31.53
CA VAL A 14 29.26 -18.04 31.11
C VAL A 14 28.30 -18.76 30.16
N TYR A 15 27.00 -18.58 30.36
CA TYR A 15 25.95 -19.09 29.48
C TYR A 15 25.69 -18.19 28.27
N TYR A 16 25.43 -18.82 27.14
CA TYR A 16 25.03 -18.21 25.88
C TYR A 16 23.66 -18.72 25.49
N PHE A 17 22.83 -17.81 25.00
CA PHE A 17 21.60 -18.12 24.30
C PHE A 17 21.91 -18.40 22.83
N ARG A 18 21.36 -19.49 22.31
CA ARG A 18 21.50 -19.93 20.92
C ARG A 18 20.12 -19.91 20.25
N TRP A 19 19.93 -19.07 19.25
CA TRP A 19 18.66 -18.98 18.51
C TRP A 19 18.82 -19.46 17.07
N PRO A 20 17.96 -20.34 16.56
CA PRO A 20 18.00 -20.79 15.18
C PRO A 20 17.60 -19.68 14.21
N LEU A 21 18.40 -19.51 13.16
CA LEU A 21 18.05 -18.66 12.02
C LEU A 21 17.43 -19.49 10.89
N PRO A 22 16.58 -18.89 10.05
CA PRO A 22 16.14 -19.50 8.81
C PRO A 22 17.34 -19.88 7.94
N LYS A 23 17.28 -21.05 7.29
CA LYS A 23 18.35 -21.49 6.39
C LYS A 23 18.36 -20.61 5.15
N HIS A 24 19.48 -19.95 4.87
CA HIS A 24 19.70 -19.21 3.62
C HIS A 24 20.77 -19.95 2.80
N PRO A 25 20.57 -20.18 1.49
CA PRO A 25 21.47 -21.00 0.67
C PRO A 25 22.91 -20.47 0.59
N GLN A 26 23.11 -19.17 0.84
CA GLN A 26 24.43 -18.52 0.79
C GLN A 26 25.02 -18.18 2.17
N ALA A 27 24.33 -18.47 3.28
CA ALA A 27 24.81 -18.08 4.62
C ALA A 27 25.33 -19.29 5.42
N PRO A 28 26.61 -19.29 5.85
CA PRO A 28 27.17 -20.40 6.63
C PRO A 28 26.69 -20.46 8.08
N ARG A 29 26.11 -19.36 8.61
CA ARG A 29 25.67 -19.29 10.01
C ARG A 29 24.19 -19.64 10.16
N THR A 30 23.92 -20.73 10.88
CA THR A 30 22.55 -21.22 11.12
C THR A 30 21.96 -20.78 12.47
N THR A 31 22.76 -20.16 13.35
CA THR A 31 22.29 -19.73 14.68
C THR A 31 22.95 -18.44 15.15
N ILE A 32 22.17 -17.59 15.83
CA ILE A 32 22.69 -16.45 16.59
C ILE A 32 23.13 -16.93 17.98
N ARG A 33 24.26 -16.43 18.47
CA ARG A 33 24.73 -16.65 19.85
C ARG A 33 24.81 -15.32 20.60
N LEU A 34 24.07 -15.20 21.70
CA LEU A 34 24.06 -14.02 22.57
C LEU A 34 24.59 -14.42 23.94
N SER A 35 25.54 -13.67 24.48
CA SER A 35 26.03 -13.90 25.85
C SER A 35 24.97 -13.46 26.85
N LEU A 36 24.59 -14.34 27.79
CA LEU A 36 23.67 -14.02 28.88
C LEU A 36 24.39 -13.38 30.08
N ARG A 37 25.73 -13.24 30.00
CA ARG A 37 26.59 -12.62 31.03
C ARG A 37 26.34 -13.16 32.44
N THR A 38 25.95 -14.43 32.55
CA THR A 38 25.70 -15.10 33.83
C THR A 38 26.28 -16.50 33.84
N GLY A 39 26.83 -16.92 34.97
CA GLY A 39 27.26 -18.30 35.23
C GLY A 39 26.25 -19.11 36.04
N CYS A 40 25.14 -18.49 36.46
CA CYS A 40 24.09 -19.15 37.24
C CYS A 40 23.11 -19.88 36.30
N PRO A 41 22.94 -21.21 36.40
CA PRO A 41 22.10 -21.98 35.49
C PRO A 41 20.62 -21.58 35.53
N ASN A 42 20.08 -21.27 36.73
CA ASN A 42 18.68 -20.87 36.89
C ASN A 42 18.39 -19.56 36.17
N ARG A 43 19.22 -18.53 36.44
CA ARG A 43 19.11 -17.22 35.81
C ARG A 43 19.32 -17.29 34.30
N ALA A 44 20.27 -18.11 33.84
CA ALA A 44 20.47 -18.36 32.42
C ALA A 44 19.23 -18.99 31.77
N SER A 45 18.59 -19.94 32.44
CA SER A 45 17.37 -20.60 31.93
C SER A 45 16.19 -19.66 31.84
N GLU A 46 15.98 -18.79 32.84
CA GLU A 46 14.92 -17.78 32.81
C GLU A 46 15.12 -16.79 31.67
N LEU A 47 16.33 -16.24 31.53
CA LEU A 47 16.67 -15.32 30.45
C LEU A 47 16.51 -15.97 29.07
N ALA A 48 16.96 -17.22 28.91
CA ALA A 48 16.82 -17.94 27.64
C ALA A 48 15.35 -18.19 27.27
N ARG A 49 14.49 -18.52 28.25
CA ARG A 49 13.05 -18.67 28.00
C ARG A 49 12.41 -17.34 27.62
N TYR A 50 12.72 -16.27 28.35
CA TYR A 50 12.21 -14.94 28.05
C TYR A 50 12.59 -14.49 26.63
N LEU A 51 13.87 -14.61 26.26
CA LEU A 51 14.34 -14.30 24.91
C LEU A 51 13.73 -15.20 23.83
N ALA A 52 13.50 -16.48 24.13
CA ALA A 52 12.82 -17.38 23.21
C ALA A 52 11.36 -16.99 22.99
N CYS A 53 10.64 -16.57 24.05
CA CYS A 53 9.28 -16.06 23.94
C CYS A 53 9.25 -14.77 23.11
N CYS A 54 10.11 -13.79 23.42
CA CYS A 54 10.21 -12.56 22.63
C CYS A 54 10.57 -12.85 21.17
N GLY A 55 11.52 -13.74 20.91
CA GLY A 55 11.90 -14.14 19.56
C GLY A 55 10.78 -14.84 18.80
N LYS A 56 9.94 -15.61 19.50
CA LYS A 56 8.74 -16.22 18.92
C LYS A 56 7.69 -15.16 18.60
N SER A 57 7.38 -14.26 19.54
CA SER A 57 6.45 -13.15 19.32
C SER A 57 6.91 -12.27 18.15
N ILE A 58 8.17 -11.87 18.09
CA ILE A 58 8.72 -11.08 16.98
C ILE A 58 8.61 -11.82 15.63
N ARG A 59 8.83 -13.14 15.62
CA ARG A 59 8.70 -13.95 14.41
C ARG A 59 7.23 -14.10 13.97
N GLU A 60 6.30 -14.13 14.91
CA GLU A 60 4.85 -14.23 14.65
C GLU A 60 4.23 -12.87 14.29
N ASP A 61 4.69 -11.80 14.94
CA ASP A 61 4.17 -10.43 14.79
C ASP A 61 4.54 -9.79 13.44
N ASN A 62 5.44 -10.38 12.66
CA ASN A 62 5.90 -9.84 11.37
C ASN A 62 6.34 -8.36 11.42
N SER A 63 6.55 -7.78 12.60
CA SER A 63 6.92 -6.37 12.77
C SER A 63 8.32 -6.06 12.24
N LEU A 64 9.19 -7.07 12.18
CA LEU A 64 10.49 -6.99 11.50
C LEU A 64 10.46 -7.37 10.02
N ALA A 65 9.32 -7.87 9.53
CA ALA A 65 9.13 -8.02 8.10
C ALA A 65 8.67 -6.66 7.58
N GLN A 66 9.62 -5.83 7.11
CA GLN A 66 9.33 -4.78 6.13
C GLN A 66 8.21 -5.28 5.22
N LEU A 67 7.18 -4.45 5.05
CA LEU A 67 5.95 -4.82 4.38
C LEU A 67 6.33 -5.45 3.03
N ARG A 68 6.21 -6.80 2.94
CA ARG A 68 6.81 -7.57 1.83
C ARG A 68 6.36 -6.91 0.54
N HIS A 69 7.30 -6.36 -0.22
CA HIS A 69 7.03 -5.47 -1.34
C HIS A 69 6.00 -6.05 -2.32
N GLU A 70 6.08 -7.35 -2.61
CA GLU A 70 5.12 -8.06 -3.47
C GLU A 70 3.67 -8.07 -2.93
N HIS A 71 3.49 -8.20 -1.62
CA HIS A 71 2.17 -8.17 -0.99
C HIS A 71 1.59 -6.75 -1.00
N LEU A 72 2.44 -5.74 -0.76
CA LEU A 72 2.04 -4.33 -0.88
C LEU A 72 1.52 -4.04 -2.29
N ARG A 73 2.31 -4.39 -3.31
CA ARG A 73 1.94 -4.19 -4.72
C ARG A 73 0.62 -4.84 -5.08
N THR A 74 0.40 -6.06 -4.57
CA THR A 74 -0.85 -6.79 -4.82
C THR A 74 -2.04 -6.05 -4.22
N GLN A 75 -1.95 -5.62 -2.95
CA GLN A 75 -3.02 -4.89 -2.27
C GLN A 75 -3.29 -3.53 -2.93
N VAL A 76 -2.25 -2.79 -3.29
CA VAL A 76 -2.36 -1.49 -3.98
C VAL A 76 -3.06 -1.68 -5.33
N ARG A 77 -2.68 -2.70 -6.10
CA ARG A 77 -3.32 -3.01 -7.38
C ARG A 77 -4.80 -3.36 -7.20
N ASP A 78 -5.13 -4.18 -6.21
CA ASP A 78 -6.52 -4.60 -5.96
C ASP A 78 -7.39 -3.42 -5.53
N TYR A 79 -6.86 -2.53 -4.69
CA TYR A 79 -7.51 -1.26 -4.31
C TYR A 79 -7.84 -0.40 -5.53
N PHE A 80 -6.85 -0.14 -6.40
CA PHE A 80 -7.05 0.71 -7.57
C PHE A 80 -7.90 0.05 -8.66
N LYS A 81 -7.85 -1.29 -8.78
CA LYS A 81 -8.74 -2.05 -9.65
C LYS A 81 -10.21 -1.85 -9.25
N GLN A 82 -10.52 -1.99 -7.97
CA GLN A 82 -11.88 -1.78 -7.48
C GLN A 82 -12.32 -0.31 -7.61
N SER A 83 -11.40 0.64 -7.47
CA SER A 83 -11.68 2.06 -7.73
C SER A 83 -11.99 2.33 -9.21
N LEU A 84 -11.23 1.72 -10.13
CA LEU A 84 -11.44 1.84 -11.58
C LEU A 84 -12.76 1.21 -12.03
N GLU A 85 -13.13 0.06 -11.48
CA GLU A 85 -14.43 -0.59 -11.74
C GLU A 85 -15.59 0.33 -11.35
N ARG A 86 -15.54 0.92 -10.14
CA ARG A 86 -16.54 1.91 -9.67
C ARG A 86 -16.63 3.12 -10.59
N TYR A 87 -15.49 3.61 -11.08
CA TYR A 87 -15.45 4.72 -12.03
C TYR A 87 -16.11 4.35 -13.38
N ASN A 88 -15.81 3.17 -13.91
CA ASN A 88 -16.42 2.68 -15.15
C ASN A 88 -17.93 2.54 -15.05
N GLU A 89 -18.44 2.01 -13.94
CA GLU A 89 -19.88 1.95 -13.66
C GLU A 89 -20.54 3.32 -13.57
N TRP A 90 -19.84 4.30 -12.98
CA TRP A 90 -20.32 5.68 -12.91
C TRP A 90 -20.38 6.33 -14.30
N ILE A 91 -19.35 6.14 -15.13
CA ILE A 91 -19.33 6.61 -16.53
C ILE A 91 -20.48 5.99 -17.31
N ALA A 92 -20.70 4.68 -17.17
CA ALA A 92 -21.76 3.96 -17.88
C ALA A 92 -23.15 4.53 -17.56
N ARG A 93 -23.38 4.97 -16.30
CA ARG A 93 -24.63 5.61 -15.87
C ARG A 93 -24.77 7.07 -16.30
N THR A 94 -23.71 7.85 -16.25
CA THR A 94 -23.75 9.32 -16.43
C THR A 94 -23.51 9.77 -17.88
N GLY A 95 -23.01 8.88 -18.74
CA GLY A 95 -22.83 9.17 -20.17
C GLY A 95 -21.62 10.05 -20.49
N GLY A 96 -20.57 10.01 -19.65
CA GLY A 96 -19.24 10.50 -20.02
C GLY A 96 -19.06 12.02 -20.21
N LYS A 97 -19.91 12.87 -19.59
CA LYS A 97 -19.65 14.32 -19.57
C LYS A 97 -18.52 14.66 -18.59
N THR A 98 -17.27 14.41 -18.99
CA THR A 98 -16.12 14.68 -18.13
C THR A 98 -15.67 16.13 -18.29
N ARG A 99 -16.27 17.05 -17.51
CA ARG A 99 -15.75 18.42 -17.32
C ARG A 99 -14.40 18.46 -16.58
N ALA A 100 -13.87 17.29 -16.19
CA ALA A 100 -12.70 17.14 -15.34
C ALA A 100 -11.47 16.55 -16.06
N ARG A 101 -11.46 16.48 -17.41
CA ARG A 101 -10.36 15.86 -18.17
C ARG A 101 -9.02 16.57 -17.92
N GLU A 102 -9.00 17.89 -18.03
CA GLU A 102 -7.81 18.71 -17.81
C GLU A 102 -7.21 18.50 -16.40
N VAL A 103 -8.08 18.34 -15.39
CA VAL A 103 -7.65 18.08 -14.01
C VAL A 103 -7.00 16.69 -13.89
N LEU A 104 -7.57 15.67 -14.55
CA LEU A 104 -7.01 14.32 -14.56
C LEU A 104 -5.67 14.24 -15.32
N GLU A 105 -5.53 15.00 -16.40
CA GLU A 105 -4.29 15.11 -17.17
C GLU A 105 -3.19 15.80 -16.35
N LEU A 106 -3.52 16.86 -15.61
CA LEU A 106 -2.59 17.55 -14.72
C LEU A 106 -2.11 16.61 -13.59
N GLU A 107 -3.02 15.90 -12.96
CA GLU A 107 -2.71 14.92 -11.91
C GLU A 107 -1.82 13.79 -12.47
N HIS A 108 -2.16 13.25 -13.65
CA HIS A 108 -1.37 12.22 -14.31
C HIS A 108 0.05 12.70 -14.61
N GLN A 109 0.19 13.92 -15.14
CA GLN A 109 1.47 14.50 -15.47
C GLN A 109 2.33 14.69 -14.22
N SER A 110 1.77 15.23 -13.14
CA SER A 110 2.46 15.39 -11.86
C SER A 110 2.99 14.05 -11.32
N HIS A 111 2.18 12.98 -11.37
CA HIS A 111 2.65 11.66 -10.96
C HIS A 111 3.74 11.09 -11.88
N SER A 112 3.68 11.36 -13.20
CA SER A 112 4.72 10.92 -14.14
C SER A 112 6.05 11.63 -13.89
N ASP A 113 6.04 12.96 -13.73
CA ASP A 113 7.24 13.77 -13.55
C ASP A 113 8.00 13.40 -12.26
N VAL A 114 7.27 13.13 -11.16
CA VAL A 114 7.85 12.63 -9.91
C VAL A 114 8.47 11.22 -10.10
N LEU A 115 7.80 10.31 -10.80
CA LEU A 115 8.31 8.95 -11.02
C LEU A 115 9.52 8.91 -11.97
N GLU A 116 9.60 9.85 -12.91
CA GLU A 116 10.72 10.00 -13.84
C GLU A 116 11.89 10.79 -13.25
N GLY A 117 11.75 11.34 -12.03
CA GLY A 117 12.77 12.14 -11.37
C GLY A 117 12.97 13.52 -12.00
N ARG A 118 11.96 14.06 -12.69
CA ARG A 118 11.96 15.43 -13.24
C ARG A 118 11.57 16.47 -12.20
N GLU A 119 10.88 16.04 -11.15
CA GLU A 119 10.46 16.87 -10.03
C GLU A 119 10.91 16.23 -8.71
N ASP A 120 11.74 16.96 -7.95
CA ASP A 120 12.31 16.48 -6.68
C ASP A 120 11.31 16.60 -5.51
N CYS A 121 10.30 17.46 -5.66
CA CYS A 121 9.28 17.74 -4.65
C CYS A 121 7.96 17.10 -5.07
N ALA A 122 7.69 15.88 -4.60
CA ALA A 122 6.40 15.25 -4.84
C ALA A 122 5.29 15.98 -4.07
N SER A 123 4.33 16.58 -4.79
CA SER A 123 3.09 17.01 -4.16
C SER A 123 2.24 15.79 -3.81
N ASP A 124 2.07 15.54 -2.50
CA ASP A 124 1.26 14.42 -1.99
C ASP A 124 -0.24 14.75 -1.91
N VAL A 125 -0.64 15.97 -2.31
CA VAL A 125 -2.02 16.48 -2.22
C VAL A 125 -3.04 15.53 -2.86
N TYR A 126 -2.68 14.89 -3.98
CA TYR A 126 -3.56 13.93 -4.65
C TYR A 126 -3.61 12.55 -3.98
N LEU A 127 -2.61 12.21 -3.17
CA LEU A 127 -2.46 10.89 -2.57
C LEU A 127 -2.89 10.83 -1.10
N GLU A 128 -3.02 11.93 -0.38
CA GLU A 128 -3.43 11.94 1.04
C GLU A 128 -4.75 11.19 1.31
N ASP A 129 -5.79 11.46 0.51
CA ASP A 129 -7.09 10.78 0.61
C ASP A 129 -6.98 9.31 0.17
N HIS A 130 -6.17 9.03 -0.85
CA HIS A 130 -5.92 7.65 -1.29
C HIS A 130 -5.16 6.84 -0.25
N MET A 131 -4.21 7.43 0.46
CA MET A 131 -3.43 6.81 1.52
C MET A 131 -4.34 6.44 2.69
N THR A 132 -5.18 7.37 3.14
CA THR A 132 -6.14 7.13 4.22
C THR A 132 -7.08 5.96 3.87
N ARG A 133 -7.71 6.00 2.69
CA ARG A 133 -8.62 4.93 2.23
C ARG A 133 -7.90 3.61 1.97
N PHE A 134 -6.64 3.66 1.53
CA PHE A 134 -5.85 2.46 1.32
C PHE A 134 -5.49 1.80 2.65
N ILE A 135 -5.14 2.56 3.69
CA ILE A 135 -4.89 2.02 5.03
C ILE A 135 -6.13 1.31 5.56
N ASP A 136 -7.33 1.90 5.38
CA ASP A 136 -8.60 1.27 5.76
C ASP A 136 -8.91 -0.01 4.95
N PHE A 137 -8.50 -0.03 3.68
CA PHE A 137 -8.68 -1.19 2.79
C PHE A 137 -7.67 -2.32 3.08
N CYS A 138 -6.45 -1.95 3.48
CA CYS A 138 -5.34 -2.86 3.56
C CYS A 138 -5.46 -3.78 4.79
N THR A 139 -5.35 -5.08 4.55
CA THR A 139 -5.39 -6.10 5.61
C THR A 139 -4.00 -6.48 6.15
N LEU A 140 -2.94 -5.86 5.62
CA LEU A 140 -1.56 -6.19 5.98
C LEU A 140 -1.16 -5.54 7.31
N PRO A 141 -0.55 -6.30 8.23
CA PRO A 141 0.02 -5.72 9.44
C PRO A 141 1.14 -4.75 9.07
N GLY A 142 1.14 -3.58 9.69
CA GLY A 142 2.14 -2.53 9.45
C GLY A 142 1.82 -1.55 8.32
N ALA A 143 0.66 -1.64 7.67
CA ALA A 143 0.22 -0.66 6.66
C ALA A 143 0.02 0.75 7.23
N GLY A 144 -0.34 0.87 8.51
CA GLY A 144 -0.43 2.15 9.23
C GLY A 144 0.85 2.57 9.94
N SER A 145 1.97 1.83 9.77
CA SER A 145 3.24 2.19 10.39
C SER A 145 3.92 3.32 9.63
N PRO A 146 4.44 4.36 10.31
CA PRO A 146 5.16 5.46 9.65
C PRO A 146 6.42 4.98 8.93
N GLU A 147 7.02 3.87 9.36
CA GLU A 147 8.24 3.31 8.75
C GLU A 147 8.00 2.79 7.33
N ASN A 148 6.75 2.44 6.98
CA ASN A 148 6.39 1.94 5.65
C ASN A 148 5.74 3.03 4.78
N ALA A 149 5.54 4.25 5.29
CA ALA A 149 4.75 5.29 4.63
C ALA A 149 5.31 5.65 3.24
N ASP A 150 6.61 5.90 3.14
CA ASP A 150 7.27 6.26 1.86
C ASP A 150 7.13 5.16 0.81
N GLN A 151 7.28 3.90 1.23
CA GLN A 151 7.15 2.75 0.34
C GLN A 151 5.70 2.60 -0.16
N ILE A 152 4.72 2.81 0.72
CA ILE A 152 3.30 2.78 0.37
C ILE A 152 2.97 3.93 -0.58
N LEU A 153 3.42 5.15 -0.29
CA LEU A 153 3.22 6.32 -1.13
C LEU A 153 3.80 6.13 -2.54
N HIS A 154 5.00 5.57 -2.64
CA HIS A 154 5.62 5.28 -3.93
C HIS A 154 4.80 4.30 -4.77
N GLU A 155 4.33 3.20 -4.17
CA GLU A 155 3.50 2.23 -4.88
C GLU A 155 2.10 2.77 -5.20
N LEU A 156 1.50 3.56 -4.30
CA LEU A 156 0.24 4.27 -4.56
C LEU A 156 0.37 5.23 -5.74
N ARG A 157 1.47 6.00 -5.82
CA ARG A 157 1.73 6.94 -6.93
C ARG A 157 1.79 6.23 -8.27
N LYS A 158 2.53 5.11 -8.36
CA LYS A 158 2.59 4.28 -9.57
C LYS A 158 1.22 3.81 -10.00
N ALA A 159 0.48 3.21 -9.07
CA ALA A 159 -0.84 2.65 -9.37
C ALA A 159 -1.88 3.74 -9.71
N ARG A 160 -1.78 4.92 -9.09
CA ARG A 160 -2.64 6.07 -9.40
C ARG A 160 -2.37 6.60 -10.80
N ARG A 161 -1.11 6.74 -11.21
CA ARG A 161 -0.74 7.10 -12.59
C ARG A 161 -1.36 6.12 -13.59
N ASP A 162 -1.16 4.82 -13.38
CA ASP A 162 -1.69 3.78 -14.28
C ASP A 162 -3.22 3.80 -14.34
N GLN A 163 -3.89 4.09 -13.21
CA GLN A 163 -5.34 4.26 -13.16
C GLN A 163 -5.78 5.48 -13.99
N LEU A 164 -5.11 6.62 -13.83
CA LEU A 164 -5.42 7.84 -14.58
C LEU A 164 -5.22 7.65 -16.08
N GLU A 165 -4.16 6.95 -16.48
CA GLU A 165 -3.92 6.57 -17.88
C GLU A 165 -5.10 5.76 -18.45
N ALA A 166 -5.57 4.75 -17.71
CA ALA A 166 -6.72 3.94 -18.12
C ALA A 166 -8.03 4.78 -18.21
N ILE A 167 -8.24 5.70 -17.27
CA ILE A 167 -9.40 6.61 -17.26
C ILE A 167 -9.36 7.55 -18.47
N LEU A 168 -8.22 8.18 -18.75
CA LEU A 168 -8.04 9.12 -19.86
C LEU A 168 -8.18 8.41 -21.22
N GLY A 169 -7.66 7.18 -21.34
CA GLY A 169 -7.88 6.32 -22.49
C GLY A 169 -9.38 6.06 -22.72
N ARG A 170 -10.11 5.70 -21.65
CA ARG A 170 -11.56 5.45 -21.73
C ARG A 170 -12.36 6.69 -22.14
N ILE A 171 -12.00 7.86 -21.61
CA ILE A 171 -12.64 9.14 -21.99
C ILE A 171 -12.40 9.41 -23.48
N SER A 172 -11.17 9.23 -23.95
CA SER A 172 -10.80 9.43 -25.36
C SER A 172 -11.58 8.49 -26.29
N ASP A 173 -11.79 7.24 -25.91
CA ASP A 173 -12.61 6.29 -26.67
C ASP A 173 -14.08 6.70 -26.75
N LEU A 174 -14.64 7.19 -25.64
CA LEU A 174 -16.03 7.68 -25.62
C LEU A 174 -16.21 8.92 -26.49
N GLU A 175 -15.25 9.83 -26.50
CA GLU A 175 -15.27 11.00 -27.39
C GLU A 175 -15.24 10.60 -28.87
N ARG A 176 -14.39 9.61 -29.23
CA ARG A 176 -14.33 9.06 -30.60
C ARG A 176 -15.64 8.40 -31.03
N LEU A 177 -16.33 7.73 -30.10
CA LEU A 177 -17.60 7.04 -30.35
C LEU A 177 -18.82 7.96 -30.42
N ILE A 178 -18.67 9.27 -30.18
CA ILE A 178 -19.75 10.27 -30.33
C ILE A 178 -19.47 11.09 -31.61
N PRO A 179 -19.98 10.68 -32.80
CA PRO A 179 -19.80 11.47 -33.99
C PRO A 179 -20.64 12.75 -33.91
N SER A 180 -20.05 13.85 -34.40
CA SER A 180 -20.58 15.20 -34.66
C SER A 180 -22.10 15.32 -34.95
N LYS A 181 -22.77 14.32 -35.53
CA LYS A 181 -24.19 14.37 -35.89
C LYS A 181 -25.19 14.32 -34.70
N LYS A 182 -24.78 13.95 -33.49
CA LYS A 182 -25.67 13.98 -32.29
C LYS A 182 -25.56 15.25 -31.43
N ARG A 183 -24.67 16.20 -31.77
CA ARG A 183 -24.60 17.50 -31.07
C ARG A 183 -25.86 18.37 -31.26
N ILE A 184 -26.61 18.17 -32.35
CA ILE A 184 -27.77 19.00 -32.70
C ILE A 184 -29.10 18.50 -32.08
N ARG A 185 -29.21 17.23 -31.67
CA ARG A 185 -30.47 16.69 -31.09
C ARG A 185 -30.58 16.81 -29.57
N LEU A 186 -29.47 16.94 -28.83
CA LEU A 186 -29.50 17.09 -27.36
C LEU A 186 -29.64 18.55 -26.88
N LEU A 187 -29.53 19.53 -27.79
CA LEU A 187 -29.76 20.96 -27.49
C LEU A 187 -31.21 21.42 -27.75
N ARG A 188 -32.09 20.53 -28.23
CA ARG A 188 -33.55 20.79 -28.42
C ARG A 188 -34.43 19.80 -27.64
N GLY A 189 -34.08 19.52 -26.39
CA GLY A 189 -35.04 19.01 -25.41
C GLY A 189 -35.87 20.17 -24.84
N PRO A 190 -37.18 20.01 -24.60
CA PRO A 190 -38.07 21.15 -24.38
C PRO A 190 -37.70 21.90 -23.10
N LEU A 191 -37.53 23.23 -23.23
CA LEU A 191 -37.28 24.26 -22.21
C LEU A 191 -38.26 24.26 -21.01
N ARG A 192 -39.18 23.31 -20.90
CA ARG A 192 -40.17 23.22 -19.81
C ARG A 192 -39.66 22.45 -18.58
N ALA A 193 -38.59 21.67 -18.68
CA ALA A 193 -38.05 20.93 -17.52
C ALA A 193 -37.06 21.74 -16.66
N GLN A 194 -36.37 22.74 -17.22
CA GLN A 194 -35.38 23.54 -16.49
C GLN A 194 -35.98 24.53 -15.47
N LYS A 195 -37.26 24.91 -15.61
CA LYS A 195 -37.94 25.79 -14.64
C LYS A 195 -38.48 25.07 -13.39
N ARG A 196 -38.52 23.72 -13.36
CA ARG A 196 -39.03 22.97 -12.20
C ARG A 196 -37.97 22.59 -11.17
N LEU A 197 -36.69 22.52 -11.54
CA LEU A 197 -35.62 22.16 -10.59
C LEU A 197 -35.02 23.36 -9.84
N LEU A 198 -35.22 24.59 -10.31
CA LEU A 198 -34.81 25.83 -9.61
C LEU A 198 -35.74 26.25 -8.46
N ARG A 199 -36.78 25.47 -8.13
CA ARG A 199 -37.69 25.71 -6.99
C ARG A 199 -37.53 24.73 -5.83
N LEU A 200 -36.56 23.82 -5.89
CA LEU A 200 -36.31 22.82 -4.83
C LEU A 200 -34.97 23.04 -4.11
N TRP A 201 -34.31 24.19 -4.34
CA TRP A 201 -33.06 24.59 -3.69
C TRP A 201 -33.08 26.07 -3.24
N VAL A 202 -34.27 26.53 -2.80
CA VAL A 202 -34.42 27.60 -1.79
C VAL A 202 -35.07 26.93 -0.58
#